data_AF-A0A482U1A8-F1
#
_entry.id   AF-A0A482U1A8-F1
#
_cell.length_a   1.000
_cell.length_b   1.000
_cell.length_c   1.000
_cell.angle_alpha   90.00
_cell.angle_beta   90.00
_cell.angle_gamma   90.00
#
_symmetry.space_group_name_H-M   'P 1'
#
loop_
_entity.id
_entity.type
_entity.pdbx_description
1 polymer ?
#
loop_
_entity_poly.entity_id
_entity_poly.type
_entity_poly.pdbx_seq_one_letter_code
_entity_poly.pdbx_strand_id
1 'polypeptide(L)'
;MSKTINNSTIVFLLAILTGCSTNQPASDFNNAKQNSANTRILLSKLETNGYSCAESDMRENEAQYFTQKNLDAQKHTCTKSKNGLLCVDYFFIDVFSVKNEVVGGNGQVAPQCP
;
A
#
# COMPACT_ATOMS: atom_id res chain seq x y z
N MET A 1 -10.14 61.79 10.28
CA MET A 1 -11.15 60.71 10.24
C MET A 1 -10.57 59.58 9.40
N SER A 2 -9.77 58.69 10.02
CA SER A 2 -9.11 57.58 9.32
C SER A 2 -9.91 56.30 9.52
N LYS A 3 -10.27 55.64 8.42
CA LYS A 3 -11.05 54.39 8.42
C LYS A 3 -10.16 53.22 8.82
N THR A 4 -10.56 52.53 9.88
CA THR A 4 -10.06 51.21 10.28
C THR A 4 -10.46 50.18 9.23
N ILE A 5 -9.50 49.41 8.71
CA ILE A 5 -9.79 48.17 7.97
C ILE A 5 -9.49 47.02 8.93
N ASN A 6 -10.55 46.50 9.55
CA ASN A 6 -10.56 45.15 10.09
C ASN A 6 -11.23 44.26 9.05
N ASN A 7 -10.57 43.16 8.70
CA ASN A 7 -11.12 41.88 8.21
C ASN A 7 -9.88 41.06 7.80
N SER A 8 -9.32 40.28 8.72
CA SER A 8 -9.68 38.87 8.92
C SER A 8 -9.73 38.07 7.62
N THR A 9 -8.99 36.97 7.65
CA THR A 9 -9.17 35.78 6.82
C THR A 9 -8.47 35.78 5.45
N ILE A 10 -7.14 35.91 5.47
CA ILE A 10 -6.28 35.28 4.43
C ILE A 10 -5.34 34.33 5.15
N VAL A 11 -5.90 33.31 5.77
CA VAL A 11 -5.14 32.25 6.43
C VAL A 11 -5.88 30.95 6.16
N PHE A 12 -5.16 30.00 5.56
CA PHE A 12 -5.55 28.60 5.32
C PHE A 12 -6.47 28.31 4.13
N LEU A 13 -5.92 28.43 2.92
CA LEU A 13 -6.37 27.64 1.77
C LEU A 13 -5.18 26.97 1.07
N LEU A 14 -4.26 26.41 1.88
CA LEU A 14 -3.08 25.66 1.43
C LEU A 14 -2.83 24.38 2.25
N ALA A 15 -3.87 23.84 2.90
CA ALA A 15 -3.75 22.70 3.82
C ALA A 15 -4.52 21.44 3.38
N ILE A 16 -4.75 21.20 2.07
CA ILE A 16 -5.38 19.95 1.59
C ILE A 16 -4.52 19.19 0.57
N LEU A 17 -3.22 19.46 0.48
CA LEU A 17 -2.31 18.67 -0.36
C LEU A 17 -1.49 17.64 0.44
N THR A 18 -1.59 17.63 1.78
CA THR A 18 -1.00 16.59 2.63
C THR A 18 -1.97 15.43 2.79
N GLY A 19 -2.20 14.65 1.73
CA GLY A 19 -3.17 13.55 1.82
C GLY A 19 -3.12 12.50 0.72
N CYS A 20 -2.46 12.75 -0.40
CA CYS A 20 -2.15 11.70 -1.37
C CYS A 20 -1.00 10.86 -0.80
N SER A 21 -1.28 9.96 0.14
CA SER A 21 -0.30 8.95 0.56
C SER A 21 -0.14 7.95 -0.58
N THR A 22 0.60 8.36 -1.61
CA THR A 22 0.91 7.55 -2.80
C THR A 22 1.70 6.29 -2.46
N ASN A 23 2.26 6.22 -1.24
CA ASN A 23 3.03 5.08 -0.72
C ASN A 23 2.31 4.29 0.37
N GLN A 24 1.00 4.50 0.60
CA GLN A 24 0.25 3.80 1.64
C GLN A 24 0.43 2.27 1.63
N PRO A 25 0.35 1.55 0.48
CA PRO A 25 0.51 0.10 0.46
C PRO A 25 1.91 -0.36 0.91
N ALA A 26 2.96 0.38 0.53
CA ALA A 26 4.31 0.08 0.97
C ALA A 26 4.49 0.29 2.48
N SER A 27 3.87 1.34 3.04
CA SER A 27 3.86 1.56 4.49
C SER A 27 3.12 0.44 5.22
N ASP A 28 1.94 0.05 4.73
CA ASP A 28 1.12 -1.00 5.34
C ASP A 28 1.87 -2.35 5.35
N PHE A 29 2.56 -2.68 4.25
CA PHE A 29 3.45 -3.84 4.19
C PHE A 29 4.60 -3.77 5.22
N ASN A 30 5.33 -2.65 5.25
CA ASN A 30 6.47 -2.49 6.15
C ASN A 30 6.05 -2.54 7.62
N ASN A 31 4.93 -1.93 7.97
CA ASN A 31 4.36 -1.98 9.32
C ASN A 31 3.95 -3.42 9.70
N ALA A 32 3.36 -4.18 8.78
CA ALA A 32 3.04 -5.59 9.01
C ALA A 32 4.31 -6.45 9.21
N LYS A 33 5.36 -6.18 8.42
CA LYS A 33 6.65 -6.90 8.43
C LYS A 33 7.52 -6.60 9.64
N GLN A 34 7.55 -5.36 10.14
CA GLN A 34 8.41 -4.95 11.27
C GLN A 34 8.27 -5.83 12.52
N ASN A 35 7.13 -6.50 12.67
CA ASN A 35 6.82 -7.33 13.83
C ASN A 35 6.47 -8.78 13.44
N SER A 36 6.82 -9.23 12.23
CA SER A 36 6.68 -10.64 11.81
C SER A 36 7.40 -10.93 10.50
N ALA A 37 8.36 -11.86 10.54
CA ALA A 37 8.91 -12.48 9.34
C ALA A 37 8.04 -13.63 8.81
N ASN A 38 7.08 -14.13 9.60
CA ASN A 38 6.21 -15.24 9.21
C ASN A 38 5.11 -14.75 8.24
N THR A 39 4.96 -15.45 7.11
CA THR A 39 4.00 -15.08 6.05
C THR A 39 2.58 -15.06 6.55
N ARG A 40 2.12 -16.11 7.24
CA ARG A 40 0.74 -16.21 7.74
C ARG A 40 0.38 -15.06 8.68
N ILE A 41 1.28 -14.71 9.58
CA ILE A 41 1.07 -13.59 10.52
C ILE A 41 1.07 -12.25 9.77
N LEU A 42 1.95 -12.07 8.78
CA LEU A 42 1.98 -10.85 7.97
C LEU A 42 0.66 -10.68 7.18
N LEU A 43 0.20 -11.73 6.51
CA LEU A 43 -1.07 -11.72 5.76
C LEU A 43 -2.25 -11.39 6.68
N SER A 44 -2.33 -12.02 7.85
CA SER A 44 -3.39 -11.74 8.82
C SER A 44 -3.41 -10.29 9.31
N LYS A 45 -2.24 -9.65 9.47
CA LYS A 45 -2.15 -8.21 9.79
C LYS A 45 -2.65 -7.34 8.65
N LEU A 46 -2.31 -7.67 7.41
CA LEU A 46 -2.82 -6.96 6.24
C LEU A 46 -4.35 -7.11 6.13
N GLU A 47 -4.87 -8.31 6.38
CA GLU A 47 -6.31 -8.57 6.41
C GLU A 47 -7.03 -7.76 7.50
N THR A 48 -6.43 -7.67 8.69
CA THR A 48 -6.94 -6.82 9.78
C THR A 48 -6.96 -5.34 9.39
N ASN A 49 -6.02 -4.91 8.54
CA ASN A 49 -5.97 -3.56 7.98
C ASN A 49 -6.93 -3.37 6.78
N GLY A 50 -7.78 -4.36 6.48
CA GLY A 50 -8.81 -4.29 5.44
C GLY A 50 -8.33 -4.69 4.05
N TYR A 51 -7.20 -5.37 3.92
CA TYR A 51 -6.82 -6.02 2.68
C TYR A 51 -7.51 -7.39 2.53
N SER A 52 -7.76 -7.81 1.29
CA SER A 52 -8.11 -9.19 0.96
C SER A 52 -6.91 -9.83 0.28
N CYS A 53 -6.34 -10.86 0.91
CA CYS A 53 -5.13 -11.54 0.42
C CYS A 53 -5.47 -12.90 -0.17
N ALA A 54 -4.88 -13.20 -1.33
CA ALA A 54 -4.99 -14.51 -1.96
C ALA A 54 -3.64 -14.93 -2.55
N GLU A 55 -3.39 -16.24 -2.61
CA GLU A 55 -2.30 -16.78 -3.42
C GLU A 55 -2.51 -16.37 -4.89
N SER A 56 -1.43 -16.03 -5.57
CA SER A 56 -1.47 -15.49 -6.92
C SER A 56 -0.24 -15.89 -7.70
N ASP A 57 -0.39 -16.06 -9.01
CA ASP A 57 0.74 -16.38 -9.88
C ASP A 57 1.78 -15.26 -9.93
N MET A 58 3.04 -15.67 -10.02
CA MET A 58 4.14 -14.75 -10.26
C MET A 58 4.13 -14.25 -11.70
N ARG A 59 4.51 -12.98 -11.88
CA ARG A 59 4.84 -12.45 -13.20
C ARG A 59 6.13 -13.11 -13.68
N GLU A 60 6.33 -13.16 -15.00
CA GLU A 60 7.47 -13.85 -15.61
C GLU A 60 8.82 -13.40 -15.04
N ASN A 61 9.01 -12.09 -14.85
CA ASN A 61 10.23 -11.52 -14.28
C ASN A 61 10.42 -11.88 -12.80
N GLU A 62 9.34 -11.97 -12.02
CA GLU A 62 9.37 -12.40 -10.61
C GLU A 62 9.77 -13.88 -10.53
N ALA A 63 9.14 -14.74 -11.34
CA ALA A 63 9.44 -16.15 -11.41
C ALA A 63 10.89 -16.41 -11.85
N GLN A 64 11.37 -15.69 -12.89
CA GLN A 64 12.76 -15.75 -13.34
C GLN A 64 13.73 -15.36 -12.22
N TYR A 65 13.45 -14.29 -11.47
CA TYR A 65 14.30 -13.86 -10.36
C TYR A 65 14.46 -14.95 -9.30
N PHE A 66 13.36 -15.54 -8.82
CA PHE A 66 13.43 -16.59 -7.79
C PHE A 66 14.05 -17.89 -8.31
N THR A 67 13.78 -18.25 -9.57
CA THR A 67 14.41 -19.40 -10.24
C THR A 67 15.93 -19.24 -10.32
N GLN A 68 16.43 -18.08 -10.75
CA GLN A 68 17.87 -17.79 -10.81
C GLN A 68 18.55 -17.83 -9.43
N LYS A 69 17.79 -17.52 -8.37
CA LYS A 69 18.25 -17.60 -6.98
C LYS A 69 18.10 -19.00 -6.37
N ASN A 70 17.56 -19.97 -7.12
CA ASN A 70 17.23 -21.31 -6.65
C ASN A 70 16.34 -21.28 -5.39
N LEU A 71 15.36 -20.38 -5.39
CA LEU A 71 14.39 -20.22 -4.31
C LEU A 71 13.01 -20.66 -4.80
N ASP A 72 12.40 -21.57 -4.05
CA ASP A 72 10.99 -21.95 -4.24
C ASP A 72 10.10 -20.96 -3.48
N ALA A 73 9.74 -19.89 -4.18
CA ALA A 73 8.99 -18.77 -3.63
C ALA A 73 7.51 -18.87 -3.99
N GLN A 74 6.66 -18.43 -3.07
CA GLN A 74 5.22 -18.26 -3.24
C GLN A 74 4.87 -16.78 -3.24
N LYS A 75 3.86 -16.41 -4.01
CA LYS A 75 3.35 -15.03 -4.07
C LYS A 75 1.91 -14.98 -3.58
N HIS A 76 1.64 -14.00 -2.72
CA HIS A 76 0.29 -13.59 -2.36
C HIS A 76 0.05 -12.16 -2.80
N THR A 77 -1.10 -11.88 -3.38
CA THR A 77 -1.52 -10.52 -3.72
C THR A 77 -2.61 -10.10 -2.75
N CYS A 78 -2.38 -9.01 -2.04
CA CYS A 78 -3.32 -8.39 -1.12
C CYS A 78 -3.89 -7.13 -1.76
N THR A 79 -5.22 -7.01 -1.81
CA THR A 79 -5.91 -5.87 -2.43
C THR A 79 -6.81 -5.14 -1.44
N LYS A 80 -6.91 -3.82 -1.59
CA LYS A 80 -7.80 -2.95 -0.81
C LYS A 80 -8.26 -1.80 -1.67
N SER A 81 -9.52 -1.41 -1.58
CA SER A 81 -10.03 -0.21 -2.25
C SER A 81 -10.28 0.90 -1.23
N LYS A 82 -10.01 2.14 -1.63
CA LYS A 82 -10.35 3.35 -0.87
C LYS A 82 -11.13 4.30 -1.76
N ASN A 83 -12.36 4.60 -1.37
CA ASN A 83 -13.18 5.57 -2.09
C ASN A 83 -12.65 6.98 -1.82
N GLY A 84 -12.21 7.65 -2.89
CA GLY A 84 -11.91 9.07 -2.90
C GLY A 84 -13.10 9.90 -3.39
N LEU A 85 -12.96 11.22 -3.35
CA LEU A 85 -14.00 12.14 -3.79
C LEU A 85 -14.27 12.06 -5.31
N LEU A 86 -13.23 11.76 -6.09
CA LEU A 86 -13.27 11.77 -7.56
C LEU A 86 -12.85 10.43 -8.20
N CYS A 87 -12.12 9.59 -7.48
CA CYS A 87 -11.58 8.32 -7.99
C CYS A 87 -11.66 7.26 -6.89
N VAL A 88 -11.63 5.98 -7.27
CA VAL A 88 -11.40 4.87 -6.35
C VAL A 88 -9.92 4.49 -6.45
N ASP A 89 -9.21 4.57 -5.32
CA ASP A 89 -7.83 4.11 -5.25
C ASP A 89 -7.81 2.62 -4.94
N TYR A 90 -7.20 1.84 -5.82
CA TYR A 90 -6.91 0.43 -5.58
C TYR A 90 -5.47 0.28 -5.09
N PHE A 91 -5.33 -0.32 -3.92
CA PHE A 91 -4.08 -0.63 -3.27
C PHE A 91 -3.76 -2.10 -3.47
N PHE A 92 -2.54 -2.38 -3.94
CA PHE A 92 -2.03 -3.72 -4.15
C PHE A 92 -0.76 -3.90 -3.32
N ILE A 93 -0.64 -5.04 -2.64
CA ILE A 93 0.57 -5.46 -1.97
C ILE A 93 0.87 -6.88 -2.43
N ASP A 94 1.95 -7.05 -3.19
CA ASP A 94 2.50 -8.35 -3.49
C ASP A 94 3.42 -8.77 -2.33
N VAL A 95 3.23 -9.96 -1.80
CA VAL A 95 4.03 -10.56 -0.73
C VAL A 95 4.71 -11.81 -1.27
N PHE A 96 6.04 -11.85 -1.18
CA PHE A 96 6.84 -13.01 -1.60
C PHE A 96 7.36 -13.73 -0.38
N SER A 97 7.23 -15.06 -0.38
CA SER A 97 7.70 -15.88 0.73
C SER A 97 8.37 -17.16 0.30
N VAL A 98 9.33 -17.64 1.10
CA VAL A 98 10.02 -18.92 0.93
C VAL A 98 9.90 -19.66 2.25
N LYS A 99 9.40 -20.91 2.24
CA LYS A 99 9.24 -21.73 3.47
C LYS A 99 8.53 -20.99 4.61
N ASN A 100 7.46 -20.26 4.29
CA ASN A 100 6.65 -19.48 5.26
C ASN A 100 7.37 -18.26 5.88
N GLU A 101 8.49 -17.82 5.29
CA GLU A 101 9.19 -16.59 5.65
C GLU A 101 9.07 -15.55 4.54
N VAL A 102 8.75 -14.31 4.92
CA VAL A 102 8.59 -13.19 3.99
C VAL A 102 9.96 -12.71 3.52
N VAL A 103 10.26 -12.94 2.25
CA VAL A 103 11.52 -12.53 1.61
C VAL A 103 11.43 -11.17 0.94
N GLY A 104 10.22 -10.71 0.62
CA GLY A 104 10.02 -9.43 -0.03
C GLY A 104 8.55 -9.04 -0.16
N GLY A 105 8.33 -7.82 -0.64
CA GLY A 105 7.01 -7.36 -1.02
C GLY A 105 7.07 -6.05 -1.79
N ASN A 106 6.00 -5.77 -2.53
CA ASN A 106 5.89 -4.57 -3.36
C ASN A 106 4.50 -3.95 -3.19
N GLY A 107 4.46 -2.66 -2.87
CA GLY A 107 3.22 -1.90 -2.73
C GLY A 107 2.96 -1.02 -3.95
N GLN A 108 1.75 -1.07 -4.49
CA GLN A 108 1.35 -0.31 -5.67
C GLN A 108 -0.02 0.34 -5.46
N VAL A 109 -0.21 1.53 -6.02
CA VAL A 109 -1.50 2.24 -6.05
C VAL A 109 -1.92 2.41 -7.51
N ALA A 110 -3.16 2.04 -7.83
CA ALA A 110 -3.78 2.29 -9.12
C ALA A 110 -5.09 3.06 -8.93
N PRO A 111 -5.14 4.36 -9.25
CA PRO A 111 -6.38 5.11 -9.22
C PRO A 111 -7.26 4.75 -10.42
N GLN A 112 -8.57 4.58 -10.18
CA GLN A 112 -9.58 4.47 -11.23
C GLN A 112 -10.55 5.65 -11.10
N CYS A 113 -10.50 6.53 -12.10
CA CYS A 113 -11.38 7.68 -12.22
C CYS A 113 -12.38 7.44 -13.37
N PRO A 114 -13.62 7.95 -13.27
CA PRO A 114 -14.61 7.89 -14.36
C PRO A 114 -14.20 8.70 -15.60
#